data_AF-X0QHG6-F1
#
_entry.id   AF-X0QHG6-F1
#
_cell.length_a   1.000
_cell.length_b   1.000
_cell.length_c   1.000
_cell.angle_alpha   90.00
_cell.angle_beta   90.00
_cell.angle_gamma   90.00
#
_symmetry.space_group_name_H-M   'P 1'
#
loop_
_entity.id
_entity.type
_entity.pdbx_description
1 polymer ?
#
loop_
_entity_poly.entity_id
_entity_poly.type
_entity_poly.pdbx_seq_one_letter_code
_entity_poly.pdbx_strand_id
1 'polypeptide(L)'
;MNMKLYKSLFISVAALGLFAAAGFSNAQSAGAKSKKVRVTRNYAASAKGTDRNVVPTGQYAIYTKPGTVKGARLVASKTTLSDLANSQSSKDYFRAYRVAKTNKGSYYAKVVSFDYQHRGWIYVGKTNPDSDWASVGYGLKQAQTTKQAAMPDTQTVQLTNPGVINSLWDAPYRSQYRAKKVLVDTTPYGGEDFTVTKSVEMTREETPYYYIVNDNDPSIRGWIYAGAVIEQVPTPTVNNDKIVYAKIIDADSGLVVADQTLTNTRTDLTNAPAFVATELGNGAADEAKLGAYAPGYTYKTLSAADKSANYSAIAGATYGGTVTVKARLASNSQPLDTIKDANLISK
;
A
#
# COMPACT_ATOMS: atom_id res chain seq x y z
N MET A 1 63.73 8.06 -35.55
CA MET A 1 62.69 7.94 -36.59
C MET A 1 61.93 9.26 -36.67
N ASN A 2 61.86 9.83 -37.87
CA ASN A 2 60.90 10.85 -38.34
C ASN A 2 59.49 10.67 -37.70
N MET A 3 58.65 11.65 -37.36
CA MET A 3 58.50 13.12 -37.52
C MET A 3 57.43 13.57 -36.49
N LYS A 4 57.11 14.84 -36.14
CA LYS A 4 57.56 16.21 -36.48
C LYS A 4 57.08 17.15 -35.34
N LEU A 5 57.70 18.32 -35.15
CA LEU A 5 57.12 19.45 -34.37
C LEU A 5 57.44 20.77 -35.12
N TYR A 6 56.43 21.59 -35.42
CA TYR A 6 56.59 22.92 -36.02
C TYR A 6 56.17 23.94 -34.95
N LYS A 7 57.07 24.81 -34.44
CA LYS A 7 57.46 26.13 -35.01
C LYS A 7 56.19 26.96 -35.33
N SER A 8 55.96 28.15 -34.77
CA SER A 8 56.84 29.31 -34.48
C SER A 8 56.02 30.36 -33.66
N LEU A 9 56.46 31.56 -33.23
CA LEU A 9 57.74 32.28 -33.20
C LEU A 9 57.70 33.25 -31.98
N PHE A 10 58.84 33.57 -31.37
CA PHE A 10 58.97 34.76 -30.49
C PHE A 10 59.02 36.05 -31.34
N ILE A 11 58.80 37.23 -30.73
CA ILE A 11 59.67 38.44 -30.86
C ILE A 11 59.14 39.61 -29.99
N SER A 12 60.04 40.07 -29.10
CA SER A 12 60.23 41.39 -28.45
C SER A 12 59.02 42.23 -27.99
N VAL A 13 58.89 42.59 -26.72
CA VAL A 13 59.76 43.54 -25.95
C VAL A 13 59.75 44.96 -26.53
N ALA A 14 59.04 45.86 -25.83
CA ALA A 14 59.39 47.27 -25.71
C ALA A 14 59.18 47.66 -24.24
N ALA A 15 60.25 48.00 -23.54
CA ALA A 15 60.21 48.46 -22.16
C ALA A 15 60.28 49.99 -22.12
N LEU A 16 59.35 50.61 -21.41
CA LEU A 16 59.45 52.00 -20.96
C LEU A 16 59.22 52.01 -19.45
N GLY A 17 60.33 52.14 -18.70
CA GLY A 17 60.28 52.25 -17.25
C GLY A 17 60.12 53.71 -16.82
N LEU A 18 59.47 53.92 -15.68
CA LEU A 18 59.69 55.11 -14.86
C LEU A 18 59.66 54.70 -13.39
N PHE A 19 60.73 55.02 -12.67
CA PHE A 19 60.86 54.76 -11.23
C PHE A 19 60.17 55.86 -10.43
N ALA A 20 59.46 55.53 -9.35
CA ALA A 20 59.44 56.32 -8.10
C ALA A 20 58.70 55.61 -6.95
N ALA A 21 59.15 55.93 -5.72
CA ALA A 21 58.44 55.80 -4.45
C ALA A 21 58.00 54.39 -3.99
N ALA A 22 58.90 53.73 -3.23
CA ALA A 22 58.49 52.75 -2.23
C ALA A 22 57.70 53.45 -1.11
N GLY A 23 56.37 53.37 -1.18
CA GLY A 23 55.48 53.70 -0.07
C GLY A 23 55.00 52.42 0.60
N PHE A 24 55.45 52.15 1.82
CA PHE A 24 54.79 51.18 2.71
C PHE A 24 53.45 51.78 3.17
N SER A 25 52.47 51.77 2.28
CA SER A 25 51.09 52.04 2.66
C SER A 25 50.63 50.90 3.58
N ASN A 26 50.53 51.22 4.86
CA ASN A 26 49.69 50.46 5.79
C ASN A 26 48.28 50.44 5.19
N ALA A 27 47.99 49.41 4.40
CA ALA A 27 46.65 49.07 4.02
C ALA A 27 45.94 48.62 5.29
N GLN A 28 45.43 49.59 6.06
CA GLN A 28 44.34 49.35 6.98
C GLN A 28 43.29 48.61 6.18
N SER A 29 43.14 47.32 6.47
CA SER A 29 42.05 46.52 5.95
C SER A 29 40.78 47.16 6.50
N ALA A 30 40.17 48.02 5.68
CA ALA A 30 38.95 48.72 6.03
C ALA A 30 37.89 47.66 6.29
N GLY A 31 37.71 47.33 7.56
CA GLY A 31 36.91 46.20 8.02
C GLY A 31 35.46 46.42 7.62
N ALA A 32 35.10 45.99 6.42
CA ALA A 32 33.80 46.22 5.82
C ALA A 32 32.74 45.61 6.73
N LYS A 33 32.07 46.46 7.53
CA LYS A 33 31.11 46.05 8.57
C LYS A 33 30.22 44.94 8.02
N SER A 34 30.40 43.73 8.53
CA SER A 34 29.76 42.51 8.02
C SER A 34 28.26 42.75 7.82
N LYS A 35 27.84 42.95 6.56
CA LYS A 35 26.46 43.37 6.24
C LYS A 35 25.48 42.41 6.90
N LYS A 36 24.70 42.92 7.85
CA LYS A 36 23.69 42.21 8.64
C LYS A 36 22.87 41.30 7.72
N VAL A 37 22.71 40.03 8.10
CA VAL A 37 21.95 39.08 7.30
C VAL A 37 20.46 39.47 7.32
N ARG A 38 19.87 39.55 6.13
CA ARG A 38 18.46 39.89 5.90
C ARG A 38 17.87 38.99 4.84
N VAL A 39 16.56 38.77 4.91
CA VAL A 39 15.80 38.09 3.87
C VAL A 39 15.68 39.02 2.66
N THR A 40 15.92 38.48 1.46
CA THR A 40 15.82 39.20 0.17
C THR A 40 14.72 38.65 -0.73
N ARG A 41 14.28 37.40 -0.52
CA ARG A 41 13.08 36.82 -1.13
C ARG A 41 12.36 35.96 -0.08
N ASN A 42 11.03 35.96 -0.09
CA ASN A 42 10.18 35.11 0.76
C ASN A 42 8.87 34.85 0.03
N TYR A 43 8.69 33.65 -0.51
CA TYR A 43 7.58 33.31 -1.41
C TYR A 43 6.98 31.94 -1.06
N ALA A 44 5.76 31.66 -1.53
CA ALA A 44 5.17 30.34 -1.41
C ALA A 44 5.90 29.37 -2.35
N ALA A 45 6.19 28.15 -1.87
CA ALA A 45 6.82 27.13 -2.70
C ALA A 45 5.82 26.60 -3.74
N SER A 46 6.28 26.52 -4.99
CA SER A 46 5.48 26.39 -6.21
C SER A 46 5.18 24.95 -6.65
N ALA A 47 6.04 23.99 -6.31
CA ALA A 47 5.83 22.56 -6.60
C ALA A 47 4.53 22.03 -5.96
N LYS A 48 4.03 20.85 -6.36
CA LYS A 48 2.80 20.30 -5.77
C LYS A 48 2.99 20.02 -4.27
N GLY A 49 1.88 19.83 -3.56
CA GLY A 49 1.93 19.56 -2.12
C GLY A 49 2.68 18.27 -1.81
N THR A 50 2.28 17.18 -2.46
CA THR A 50 2.85 15.82 -2.38
C THR A 50 4.37 15.80 -2.46
N ASP A 51 4.92 16.55 -3.41
CA ASP A 51 6.34 16.55 -3.77
C ASP A 51 7.22 17.21 -2.70
N ARG A 52 6.59 17.87 -1.72
CA ARG A 52 7.22 18.68 -0.65
C ARG A 52 7.04 18.09 0.75
N ASN A 53 6.70 16.81 0.83
CA ASN A 53 6.88 16.03 2.04
C ASN A 53 8.37 15.83 2.31
N VAL A 54 8.79 16.11 3.55
CA VAL A 54 10.19 16.13 3.96
C VAL A 54 10.34 15.56 5.37
N VAL A 55 11.49 14.97 5.66
CA VAL A 55 11.98 14.75 7.03
C VAL A 55 13.08 15.77 7.34
N PRO A 56 13.24 16.20 8.61
CA PRO A 56 14.46 16.83 9.04
C PRO A 56 15.65 15.84 9.04
N THR A 57 16.87 16.36 9.08
CA THR A 57 18.12 15.56 9.12
C THR A 57 18.84 15.60 10.48
N GLY A 58 18.30 16.30 11.47
CA GLY A 58 19.00 16.62 12.74
C GLY A 58 20.18 17.62 12.62
N GLN A 59 20.76 17.83 11.43
CA GLN A 59 21.95 18.67 11.26
C GLN A 59 21.73 20.16 11.56
N TYR A 60 20.50 20.65 11.37
CA TYR A 60 20.10 22.05 11.55
C TYR A 60 18.79 22.13 12.34
N ALA A 61 18.57 23.26 13.01
CA ALA A 61 17.40 23.49 13.84
C ALA A 61 16.29 24.30 13.12
N ILE A 62 15.06 24.24 13.61
CA ILE A 62 13.95 25.10 13.17
C ILE A 62 13.93 26.39 14.01
N TYR A 63 13.74 27.53 13.34
CA TYR A 63 13.68 28.86 13.96
C TYR A 63 12.44 29.67 13.55
N THR A 64 12.06 30.68 14.33
CA THR A 64 10.89 31.54 14.04
C THR A 64 11.01 32.36 12.74
N LYS A 65 12.24 32.65 12.31
CA LYS A 65 12.64 33.25 11.03
C LYS A 65 13.97 32.60 10.58
N PRO A 66 14.45 32.76 9.34
CA PRO A 66 15.73 32.21 8.91
C PRO A 66 16.85 32.42 9.93
N GLY A 67 17.46 31.33 10.42
CA GLY A 67 18.23 31.31 11.68
C GLY A 67 19.44 32.24 11.77
N THR A 68 19.96 32.71 10.63
CA THR A 68 21.06 33.71 10.58
C THR A 68 20.60 35.17 10.66
N VAL A 69 19.28 35.44 10.64
CA VAL A 69 18.70 36.79 10.69
C VAL A 69 18.47 37.22 12.15
N LYS A 70 18.84 38.47 12.50
CA LYS A 70 18.75 38.99 13.88
C LYS A 70 17.37 38.74 14.52
N GLY A 71 17.40 38.20 15.74
CA GLY A 71 16.21 37.88 16.52
C GLY A 71 15.44 36.65 16.02
N ALA A 72 16.09 35.74 15.29
CA ALA A 72 15.60 34.37 15.18
C ALA A 72 15.61 33.71 16.56
N ARG A 73 14.51 33.04 16.93
CA ARG A 73 14.38 32.24 18.16
C ARG A 73 14.28 30.78 17.77
N LEU A 74 14.83 29.89 18.59
CA LEU A 74 14.74 28.45 18.40
C LEU A 74 13.27 27.99 18.54
N VAL A 75 12.86 27.02 17.72
CA VAL A 75 11.53 26.38 17.76
C VAL A 75 11.65 24.88 17.98
N ALA A 76 12.60 24.22 17.30
CA ALA A 76 12.94 22.82 17.53
C ALA A 76 14.46 22.65 17.44
N SER A 77 15.06 21.94 18.40
CA SER A 77 16.51 21.74 18.49
C SER A 77 17.02 20.73 17.46
N LYS A 78 18.34 20.68 17.25
CA LYS A 78 18.97 19.65 16.40
C LYS A 78 18.63 18.23 16.88
N THR A 79 18.72 17.98 18.18
CA THR A 79 18.38 16.70 18.82
C THR A 79 16.93 16.33 18.55
N THR A 80 15.99 17.22 18.88
CA THR A 80 14.55 17.05 18.62
C THR A 80 14.27 16.70 17.15
N LEU A 81 14.97 17.35 16.23
CA LEU A 81 14.83 17.06 14.80
C LEU A 81 15.48 15.75 14.36
N SER A 82 16.50 15.26 15.07
CA SER A 82 17.05 13.91 14.87
C SER A 82 16.06 12.85 15.34
N ASP A 83 15.41 13.07 16.49
CA ASP A 83 14.40 12.17 17.04
C ASP A 83 13.19 12.06 16.10
N LEU A 84 12.68 13.20 15.60
CA LEU A 84 11.60 13.25 14.61
C LEU A 84 11.98 12.69 13.24
N ALA A 85 13.26 12.67 12.88
CA ALA A 85 13.73 12.02 11.66
C ALA A 85 13.62 10.50 11.75
N ASN A 86 13.96 9.95 12.93
CA ASN A 86 13.98 8.51 13.22
C ASN A 86 12.64 7.95 13.72
N SER A 87 11.67 8.82 14.05
CA SER A 87 10.32 8.42 14.49
C SER A 87 9.62 7.51 13.48
N GLN A 88 8.95 6.47 14.00
CA GLN A 88 8.08 5.57 13.23
C GLN A 88 6.63 6.10 13.12
N SER A 89 6.39 7.39 13.38
CA SER A 89 5.07 8.01 13.18
C SER A 89 5.05 9.00 12.01
N SER A 90 4.10 8.81 11.10
CA SER A 90 3.77 9.71 9.99
C SER A 90 3.41 11.13 10.44
N LYS A 91 2.92 11.30 11.67
CA LYS A 91 2.59 12.61 12.25
C LYS A 91 3.83 13.55 12.31
N ASP A 92 5.01 12.95 12.39
CA ASP A 92 6.31 13.61 12.53
C ASP A 92 6.98 13.89 11.17
N TYR A 93 6.30 13.58 10.05
CA TYR A 93 6.67 14.14 8.74
C TYR A 93 6.37 15.63 8.68
N PHE A 94 7.05 16.35 7.79
CA PHE A 94 6.88 17.78 7.59
C PHE A 94 6.46 18.11 6.16
N ARG A 95 5.72 19.21 5.99
CA ARG A 95 5.46 19.84 4.69
C ARG A 95 6.24 21.14 4.56
N ALA A 96 7.06 21.26 3.52
CA ALA A 96 7.68 22.51 3.14
C ALA A 96 6.72 23.38 2.30
N TYR A 97 6.40 24.58 2.77
CA TYR A 97 5.34 25.41 2.17
C TYR A 97 5.75 26.83 1.73
N ARG A 98 6.92 27.32 2.16
CA ARG A 98 7.53 28.57 1.66
C ARG A 98 9.03 28.44 1.52
N VAL A 99 9.63 29.30 0.70
CA VAL A 99 11.08 29.44 0.55
C VAL A 99 11.50 30.87 0.78
N ALA A 100 12.64 31.05 1.45
CA ALA A 100 13.29 32.34 1.64
C ALA A 100 14.76 32.28 1.22
N LYS A 101 15.24 33.37 0.62
CA LYS A 101 16.66 33.60 0.30
C LYS A 101 17.18 34.75 1.16
N THR A 102 18.42 34.67 1.63
CA THR A 102 19.09 35.77 2.32
C THR A 102 20.01 36.56 1.39
N ASN A 103 20.43 37.76 1.81
CA ASN A 103 21.48 38.54 1.16
C ASN A 103 22.88 37.87 1.18
N LYS A 104 23.03 36.72 1.85
CA LYS A 104 24.24 35.86 1.82
C LYS A 104 24.05 34.62 0.92
N GLY A 105 23.00 34.60 0.10
CA GLY A 105 22.70 33.50 -0.82
C GLY A 105 22.21 32.20 -0.17
N SER A 106 22.00 32.17 1.15
CA SER A 106 21.47 31.00 1.85
C SER A 106 19.97 30.88 1.64
N TYR A 107 19.50 29.67 1.37
CA TYR A 107 18.09 29.32 1.29
C TYR A 107 17.58 28.68 2.57
N TYR A 108 16.33 28.95 2.89
CA TYR A 108 15.60 28.39 4.02
C TYR A 108 14.21 27.94 3.54
N ALA A 109 13.78 26.76 3.97
CA ALA A 109 12.41 26.29 3.80
C ALA A 109 11.59 26.64 5.05
N LYS A 110 10.34 27.08 4.88
CA LYS A 110 9.36 27.15 5.97
C LYS A 110 8.60 25.83 6.00
N VAL A 111 8.65 25.15 7.14
CA VAL A 111 8.10 23.81 7.35
C VAL A 111 7.04 23.80 8.44
N VAL A 112 6.18 22.79 8.42
CA VAL A 112 5.22 22.46 9.47
C VAL A 112 5.12 20.92 9.58
N SER A 113 5.12 20.37 10.79
CA SER A 113 4.86 18.94 11.02
C SER A 113 3.41 18.57 10.71
N PHE A 114 3.12 17.31 10.42
CA PHE A 114 1.75 16.86 10.09
C PHE A 114 0.81 16.93 11.30
N ASP A 115 1.35 16.82 12.52
CA ASP A 115 0.66 17.07 13.79
C ASP A 115 0.58 18.55 14.23
N TYR A 116 1.09 19.46 13.38
CA TYR A 116 1.13 20.92 13.57
C TYR A 116 2.01 21.45 14.71
N GLN A 117 2.64 20.60 15.54
CA GLN A 117 3.41 21.02 16.72
C GLN A 117 4.66 21.83 16.40
N HIS A 118 5.36 21.52 15.30
CA HIS A 118 6.61 22.16 14.93
C HIS A 118 6.47 22.97 13.65
N ARG A 119 6.61 24.30 13.73
CA ARG A 119 6.48 25.21 12.59
C ARG A 119 7.53 26.31 12.60
N GLY A 120 8.29 26.44 11.52
CA GLY A 120 9.28 27.51 11.40
C GLY A 120 10.16 27.39 10.16
N TRP A 121 11.35 27.99 10.20
CA TRP A 121 12.31 28.05 9.10
C TRP A 121 13.55 27.20 9.41
N ILE A 122 13.95 26.37 8.46
CA ILE A 122 15.16 25.53 8.52
C ILE A 122 16.06 25.79 7.31
N TYR A 123 17.38 25.67 7.50
CA TYR A 123 18.36 25.91 6.45
C TYR A 123 18.44 24.72 5.47
N VAL A 124 18.46 25.02 4.17
CA VAL A 124 18.43 24.01 3.09
C VAL A 124 19.52 24.25 2.02
N GLY A 125 20.58 24.99 2.37
CA GLY A 125 21.76 25.13 1.50
C GLY A 125 21.88 26.45 0.74
N LYS A 126 22.62 26.39 -0.38
CA LYS A 126 22.86 27.50 -1.33
C LYS A 126 22.08 27.34 -2.65
N THR A 127 21.57 26.15 -2.94
CA THR A 127 20.69 25.86 -4.07
C THR A 127 19.25 26.25 -3.74
N ASN A 128 18.45 26.65 -4.73
CA ASN A 128 17.03 26.91 -4.52
C ASN A 128 16.30 25.57 -4.36
N PRO A 129 15.64 25.27 -3.22
CA PRO A 129 14.89 24.02 -3.08
C PRO A 129 13.63 23.99 -3.97
N ASP A 130 13.12 25.14 -4.41
CA ASP A 130 11.86 25.19 -5.17
C ASP A 130 12.00 24.82 -6.66
N SER A 131 13.22 24.66 -7.16
CA SER A 131 13.46 24.13 -8.51
C SER A 131 13.51 22.60 -8.54
N ASP A 132 13.87 21.97 -7.42
CA ASP A 132 13.82 20.51 -7.24
C ASP A 132 13.79 20.20 -5.74
N TRP A 133 12.65 19.67 -5.28
CA TRP A 133 12.48 19.24 -3.88
C TRP A 133 13.03 17.83 -3.62
N ALA A 134 13.24 16.99 -4.63
CA ALA A 134 13.86 15.68 -4.46
C ALA A 134 15.33 15.80 -4.03
N SER A 135 16.05 16.77 -4.62
CA SER A 135 17.43 17.11 -4.24
C SER A 135 17.55 18.05 -3.03
N VAL A 136 16.50 18.24 -2.22
CA VAL A 136 16.60 19.07 -1.00
C VAL A 136 17.53 18.41 0.02
N GLY A 137 18.43 19.21 0.60
CA GLY A 137 19.47 18.73 1.50
C GLY A 137 19.70 19.62 2.72
N TYR A 138 20.86 19.43 3.36
CA TYR A 138 21.27 20.09 4.60
C TYR A 138 20.33 19.79 5.77
N GLY A 139 19.40 20.68 6.10
CA GLY A 139 18.47 20.50 7.23
C GLY A 139 17.26 19.60 6.93
N LEU A 140 17.00 19.30 5.64
CA LEU A 140 15.87 18.50 5.19
C LEU A 140 16.33 17.42 4.20
N LYS A 141 15.52 16.38 4.05
CA LYS A 141 15.54 15.42 2.94
C LYS A 141 14.10 15.22 2.45
N GLN A 142 13.89 15.02 1.15
CA GLN A 142 12.58 14.63 0.62
C GLN A 142 12.13 13.29 1.21
N ALA A 143 10.83 13.16 1.45
CA ALA A 143 10.23 11.95 2.00
C ALA A 143 9.02 11.51 1.19
N GLN A 144 9.10 10.29 0.65
CA GLN A 144 7.89 9.52 0.36
C GLN A 144 7.27 9.09 1.70
N THR A 145 5.96 9.20 1.78
CA THR A 145 5.14 8.93 2.98
C THR A 145 4.35 7.62 2.85
N THR A 146 4.36 7.04 1.65
CA THR A 146 3.76 5.77 1.27
C THR A 146 4.64 5.10 0.21
N LYS A 147 4.72 3.77 0.22
CA LYS A 147 5.30 2.92 -0.83
C LYS A 147 4.17 2.14 -1.52
N GLN A 148 4.37 1.73 -2.78
CA GLN A 148 3.40 0.84 -3.44
C GLN A 148 3.39 -0.52 -2.73
N ALA A 149 2.21 -1.11 -2.56
CA ALA A 149 2.02 -2.44 -2.01
C ALA A 149 1.37 -3.36 -3.04
N ALA A 150 1.38 -4.67 -2.78
CA ALA A 150 0.65 -5.64 -3.59
C ALA A 150 -0.87 -5.36 -3.51
N MET A 151 -1.58 -5.62 -4.62
CA MET A 151 -3.04 -5.69 -4.59
C MET A 151 -3.47 -6.95 -3.81
N PRO A 152 -4.63 -6.93 -3.14
CA PRO A 152 -5.23 -8.18 -2.66
C PRO A 152 -5.55 -9.10 -3.84
N ASP A 153 -5.57 -10.42 -3.58
CA ASP A 153 -5.92 -11.42 -4.58
C ASP A 153 -7.38 -11.22 -5.03
N THR A 154 -8.27 -10.95 -4.06
CA THR A 154 -9.65 -10.52 -4.31
C THR A 154 -9.74 -9.00 -4.28
N GLN A 155 -10.11 -8.38 -5.40
CA GLN A 155 -10.26 -6.92 -5.47
C GLN A 155 -11.66 -6.43 -5.10
N THR A 156 -12.69 -7.28 -5.11
CA THR A 156 -14.02 -6.96 -4.59
C THR A 156 -14.02 -7.15 -3.07
N VAL A 157 -14.41 -6.11 -2.33
CA VAL A 157 -14.38 -6.08 -0.87
C VAL A 157 -15.63 -5.43 -0.29
N GLN A 158 -15.96 -5.78 0.97
CA GLN A 158 -17.00 -5.11 1.76
C GLN A 158 -16.43 -4.52 3.05
N LEU A 159 -17.09 -3.53 3.62
CA LEU A 159 -16.71 -2.88 4.88
C LEU A 159 -16.98 -3.81 6.08
N THR A 160 -15.97 -4.06 6.93
CA THR A 160 -16.14 -4.95 8.12
C THR A 160 -16.96 -4.34 9.22
N ASN A 161 -16.77 -3.04 9.47
CA ASN A 161 -17.49 -2.28 10.49
C ASN A 161 -17.83 -0.90 9.92
N PRO A 162 -18.94 -0.77 9.17
CA PRO A 162 -19.42 0.52 8.66
C PRO A 162 -19.63 1.53 9.79
N GLY A 163 -19.22 2.78 9.57
CA GLY A 163 -19.42 3.86 10.55
C GLY A 163 -18.34 4.95 10.54
N VAL A 164 -18.35 5.78 11.58
CA VAL A 164 -17.46 6.95 11.71
C VAL A 164 -15.98 6.63 12.02
N ILE A 165 -15.68 5.38 12.36
CA ILE A 165 -14.31 4.87 12.56
C ILE A 165 -13.67 4.61 11.18
N ASN A 166 -14.35 3.80 10.36
CA ASN A 166 -13.88 3.34 9.06
C ASN A 166 -14.33 4.29 7.93
N SER A 167 -13.87 5.53 8.03
CA SER A 167 -14.10 6.59 7.04
C SER A 167 -13.17 6.49 5.82
N LEU A 168 -13.61 7.03 4.68
CA LEU A 168 -12.77 7.17 3.48
C LEU A 168 -12.02 8.50 3.48
N TRP A 169 -10.77 8.52 2.99
CA TRP A 169 -9.88 9.69 2.97
C TRP A 169 -9.42 10.10 1.56
N ASP A 170 -9.05 11.36 1.36
CA ASP A 170 -8.48 11.85 0.07
C ASP A 170 -7.04 11.37 -0.18
N ALA A 171 -6.31 11.07 0.88
CA ALA A 171 -5.04 10.35 0.90
C ALA A 171 -5.02 9.43 2.14
N PRO A 172 -4.22 8.35 2.20
CA PRO A 172 -4.11 7.52 3.41
C PRO A 172 -3.90 8.36 4.66
N TYR A 173 -4.47 7.96 5.80
CA TYR A 173 -4.47 8.79 7.01
C TYR A 173 -3.05 9.22 7.39
N ARG A 174 -2.84 10.54 7.53
CA ARG A 174 -1.53 11.18 7.79
C ARG A 174 -0.42 10.91 6.77
N SER A 175 -0.71 10.34 5.59
CA SER A 175 0.28 10.31 4.48
C SER A 175 0.54 11.69 3.89
N GLN A 176 -0.37 12.66 4.07
CA GLN A 176 -0.24 14.01 3.53
C GLN A 176 -0.58 15.06 4.60
N TYR A 177 0.10 16.21 4.55
CA TYR A 177 -0.29 17.37 5.34
C TYR A 177 -1.71 17.81 4.95
N ARG A 178 -2.63 17.76 5.91
CA ARG A 178 -4.08 17.98 5.73
C ARG A 178 -4.82 16.92 4.90
N ALA A 179 -4.36 15.66 4.91
CA ALA A 179 -5.23 14.54 4.55
C ALA A 179 -6.54 14.62 5.36
N LYS A 180 -7.68 14.44 4.70
CA LYS A 180 -9.02 14.64 5.27
C LYS A 180 -9.97 13.51 4.85
N LYS A 181 -10.98 13.27 5.69
CA LYS A 181 -12.09 12.39 5.35
C LYS A 181 -12.85 12.98 4.14
N VAL A 182 -13.13 12.16 3.14
CA VAL A 182 -14.03 12.47 2.01
C VAL A 182 -15.42 11.89 2.22
N LEU A 183 -15.52 10.76 2.93
CA LEU A 183 -16.75 10.22 3.48
C LEU A 183 -16.55 9.99 4.97
N VAL A 184 -17.30 10.72 5.80
CA VAL A 184 -17.12 10.73 7.26
C VAL A 184 -17.76 9.53 7.93
N ASP A 185 -18.93 9.12 7.45
CA ASP A 185 -19.70 8.00 7.97
C ASP A 185 -19.96 7.01 6.84
N THR A 186 -19.56 5.75 7.03
CA THR A 186 -19.76 4.68 6.06
C THR A 186 -20.95 3.77 6.37
N THR A 187 -21.71 4.02 7.45
CA THR A 187 -22.90 3.24 7.85
C THR A 187 -23.88 2.97 6.69
N PRO A 188 -24.21 3.94 5.80
CA PRO A 188 -25.16 3.69 4.71
C PRO A 188 -24.75 2.64 3.70
N TYR A 189 -23.45 2.35 3.57
CA TYR A 189 -22.87 1.47 2.54
C TYR A 189 -22.47 0.10 3.11
N GLY A 190 -23.06 -0.30 4.23
CA GLY A 190 -22.82 -1.60 4.86
C GLY A 190 -23.36 -2.75 4.01
N GLY A 191 -22.51 -3.71 3.67
CA GLY A 191 -22.86 -4.83 2.79
C GLY A 191 -22.89 -4.49 1.30
N GLU A 192 -22.53 -3.27 0.90
CA GLU A 192 -22.31 -2.92 -0.50
C GLU A 192 -20.88 -3.29 -0.94
N ASP A 193 -20.75 -3.73 -2.19
CA ASP A 193 -19.46 -4.10 -2.78
C ASP A 193 -18.66 -2.87 -3.24
N PHE A 194 -17.36 -2.96 -3.04
CA PHE A 194 -16.37 -1.99 -3.49
C PHE A 194 -15.22 -2.68 -4.22
N THR A 195 -14.78 -2.11 -5.33
CA THR A 195 -13.55 -2.52 -6.01
C THR A 195 -12.32 -1.78 -5.44
N VAL A 196 -11.34 -2.53 -4.95
CA VAL A 196 -9.97 -2.07 -4.65
C VAL A 196 -9.26 -1.80 -5.96
N THR A 197 -8.87 -0.53 -6.20
CA THR A 197 -8.18 -0.12 -7.45
C THR A 197 -6.73 0.27 -7.24
N LYS A 198 -6.28 0.48 -5.99
CA LYS A 198 -4.88 0.76 -5.62
C LYS A 198 -4.57 0.25 -4.23
N SER A 199 -3.32 -0.15 -4.02
CA SER A 199 -2.77 -0.58 -2.74
C SER A 199 -1.46 0.14 -2.44
N VAL A 200 -1.32 0.67 -1.23
CA VAL A 200 -0.09 1.32 -0.72
C VAL A 200 0.12 0.99 0.75
N GLU A 201 1.35 1.13 1.21
CA GLU A 201 1.72 0.97 2.62
C GLU A 201 2.39 2.24 3.14
N MET A 202 2.07 2.64 4.37
CA MET A 202 2.69 3.79 5.06
C MET A 202 4.18 3.52 5.32
N THR A 203 5.08 4.46 4.98
CA THR A 203 6.55 4.24 5.09
C THR A 203 7.13 4.35 6.50
N ARG A 204 6.29 4.52 7.53
CA ARG A 204 6.70 4.66 8.94
C ARG A 204 5.96 3.69 9.84
N GLU A 205 4.65 3.62 9.71
CA GLU A 205 3.80 2.67 10.45
C GLU A 205 3.63 1.31 9.74
N GLU A 206 4.18 1.12 8.55
CA GLU A 206 4.05 -0.10 7.71
C GLU A 206 2.59 -0.57 7.56
N THR A 207 1.66 0.38 7.63
CA THR A 207 0.22 0.14 7.66
C THR A 207 -0.34 0.17 6.23
N PRO A 208 -1.01 -0.90 5.76
CA PRO A 208 -1.59 -0.97 4.42
C PRO A 208 -2.89 -0.16 4.28
N TYR A 209 -3.06 0.48 3.13
CA TYR A 209 -4.25 1.23 2.73
C TYR A 209 -4.67 0.87 1.31
N TYR A 210 -5.97 0.68 1.13
CA TYR A 210 -6.59 0.45 -0.17
C TYR A 210 -7.32 1.71 -0.65
N TYR A 211 -7.28 1.99 -1.95
CA TYR A 211 -8.20 2.94 -2.58
C TYR A 211 -9.39 2.16 -3.14
N ILE A 212 -10.53 2.30 -2.47
CA ILE A 212 -11.76 1.61 -2.84
C ILE A 212 -12.72 2.56 -3.57
N VAL A 213 -13.49 2.00 -4.50
CA VAL A 213 -14.56 2.65 -5.25
C VAL A 213 -15.80 1.78 -5.09
N ASN A 214 -16.94 2.35 -4.69
CA ASN A 214 -18.18 1.61 -4.58
C ASN A 214 -18.68 1.22 -5.97
N ASP A 215 -19.17 -0.01 -6.13
CA ASP A 215 -19.52 -0.56 -7.44
C ASP A 215 -20.89 -0.05 -7.94
N ASN A 216 -21.78 0.38 -7.03
CA ASN A 216 -23.10 0.95 -7.36
C ASN A 216 -23.06 2.49 -7.55
N ASP A 217 -22.26 3.21 -6.75
CA ASP A 217 -22.02 4.65 -6.87
C ASP A 217 -20.50 4.98 -6.87
N PRO A 218 -19.86 5.04 -8.05
CA PRO A 218 -18.44 5.40 -8.18
C PRO A 218 -18.06 6.82 -7.71
N SER A 219 -19.02 7.65 -7.27
CA SER A 219 -18.72 8.90 -6.56
C SER A 219 -18.24 8.63 -5.13
N ILE A 220 -18.65 7.51 -4.53
CA ILE A 220 -18.25 7.03 -3.21
C ILE A 220 -16.93 6.27 -3.33
N ARG A 221 -15.83 6.97 -3.04
CA ARG A 221 -14.48 6.45 -3.20
C ARG A 221 -13.48 7.15 -2.30
N GLY A 222 -12.40 6.46 -1.95
CA GLY A 222 -11.31 7.03 -1.18
C GLY A 222 -10.36 5.98 -0.60
N TRP A 223 -9.37 6.46 0.14
CA TRP A 223 -8.43 5.61 0.86
C TRP A 223 -9.03 5.14 2.18
N ILE A 224 -8.91 3.85 2.46
CA ILE A 224 -9.31 3.21 3.72
C ILE A 224 -8.17 2.32 4.22
N TYR A 225 -8.09 2.12 5.55
CA TYR A 225 -7.18 1.12 6.12
C TYR A 225 -7.58 -0.28 5.63
N ALA A 226 -6.61 -1.10 5.20
CA ALA A 226 -6.93 -2.41 4.60
C ALA A 226 -7.69 -3.33 5.57
N GLY A 227 -7.39 -3.30 6.87
CA GLY A 227 -8.11 -4.08 7.89
C GLY A 227 -9.54 -3.59 8.21
N ALA A 228 -10.02 -2.53 7.55
CA ALA A 228 -11.40 -2.07 7.63
C ALA A 228 -12.32 -2.66 6.53
N VAL A 229 -11.76 -3.49 5.65
CA VAL A 229 -12.51 -4.26 4.64
C VAL A 229 -12.24 -5.75 4.77
N ILE A 230 -13.14 -6.56 4.23
CA ILE A 230 -12.98 -8.00 4.00
C ILE A 230 -13.07 -8.28 2.51
N GLU A 231 -12.21 -9.17 2.03
CA GLU A 231 -12.30 -9.73 0.69
C GLU A 231 -13.60 -10.53 0.54
N GLN A 232 -14.41 -10.18 -0.45
CA GLN A 232 -15.56 -10.97 -0.84
C GLN A 232 -15.07 -12.10 -1.74
N VAL A 233 -14.81 -13.28 -1.16
CA VAL A 233 -14.68 -14.50 -1.97
C VAL A 233 -15.89 -14.54 -2.90
N PRO A 234 -15.72 -14.47 -4.24
CA PRO A 234 -16.84 -14.31 -5.12
C PRO A 234 -17.82 -15.45 -4.89
N THR A 235 -19.03 -15.12 -4.41
CA THR A 235 -20.12 -16.08 -4.50
C THR A 235 -20.33 -16.25 -6.00
N PRO A 236 -20.05 -17.43 -6.59
CA PRO A 236 -20.09 -17.55 -8.03
C PRO A 236 -21.47 -17.15 -8.51
N THR A 237 -21.55 -16.25 -9.51
CA THR A 237 -22.79 -15.92 -10.21
C THR A 237 -23.21 -17.13 -11.02
N VAL A 238 -23.78 -18.10 -10.30
CA VAL A 238 -24.22 -19.37 -10.84
C VAL A 238 -25.43 -19.11 -11.70
N ASN A 239 -25.34 -19.55 -12.95
CA ASN A 239 -26.51 -19.71 -13.80
C ASN A 239 -27.37 -20.83 -13.20
N ASN A 240 -28.27 -20.44 -12.30
CA ASN A 240 -29.14 -21.32 -11.52
C ASN A 240 -30.09 -22.17 -12.39
N ASP A 241 -30.12 -22.00 -13.70
CA ASP A 241 -30.97 -22.80 -14.59
C ASP A 241 -30.38 -24.17 -14.94
N LYS A 242 -29.09 -24.42 -14.66
CA LYS A 242 -28.39 -25.68 -15.00
C LYS A 242 -27.38 -26.22 -13.97
N ILE A 243 -27.25 -25.61 -12.80
CA ILE A 243 -26.24 -25.99 -11.80
C ILE A 243 -26.90 -26.56 -10.55
N VAL A 244 -26.31 -27.58 -9.92
CA VAL A 244 -26.71 -28.11 -8.61
C VAL A 244 -25.48 -28.17 -7.70
N TYR A 245 -25.62 -27.70 -6.47
CA TYR A 245 -24.55 -27.84 -5.45
C TYR A 245 -24.70 -29.20 -4.76
N ALA A 246 -23.70 -30.06 -4.88
CA ALA A 246 -23.69 -31.40 -4.32
C ALA A 246 -22.80 -31.48 -3.09
N LYS A 247 -23.42 -31.65 -1.91
CA LYS A 247 -22.74 -31.89 -0.64
C LYS A 247 -22.80 -33.38 -0.31
N ILE A 248 -21.62 -34.00 -0.18
CA ILE A 248 -21.48 -35.38 0.27
C ILE A 248 -21.02 -35.34 1.72
N ILE A 249 -21.76 -36.00 2.60
CA ILE A 249 -21.42 -36.11 4.03
C ILE A 249 -21.13 -37.55 4.42
N ASP A 250 -20.19 -37.74 5.34
CA ASP A 250 -19.99 -39.03 5.99
C ASP A 250 -21.19 -39.37 6.89
N ALA A 251 -21.70 -40.60 6.76
CA ALA A 251 -22.94 -41.02 7.39
C ALA A 251 -22.82 -41.24 8.90
N ASP A 252 -21.60 -41.43 9.42
CA ASP A 252 -21.32 -41.75 10.82
C ASP A 252 -20.94 -40.50 11.63
N SER A 253 -20.08 -39.66 11.06
CA SER A 253 -19.59 -38.42 11.68
C SER A 253 -20.39 -37.17 11.31
N GLY A 254 -21.15 -37.20 10.20
CA GLY A 254 -21.85 -36.03 9.66
C GLY A 254 -20.95 -34.99 9.00
N LEU A 255 -19.64 -35.23 8.91
CA LEU A 255 -18.67 -34.31 8.30
C LEU A 255 -18.87 -34.21 6.79
N VAL A 256 -18.59 -33.03 6.22
CA VAL A 256 -18.56 -32.84 4.76
C VAL A 256 -17.29 -33.47 4.21
N VAL A 257 -17.45 -34.41 3.28
CA VAL A 257 -16.33 -35.15 2.67
C VAL A 257 -16.09 -34.74 1.20
N ALA A 258 -17.10 -34.13 0.57
CA ALA A 258 -16.95 -33.38 -0.67
C ALA A 258 -18.04 -32.30 -0.78
N ASP A 259 -17.70 -31.18 -1.40
CA ASP A 259 -18.62 -30.09 -1.74
C ASP A 259 -18.33 -29.69 -3.20
N GLN A 260 -19.30 -29.86 -4.09
CA GLN A 260 -19.10 -29.88 -5.54
C GLN A 260 -20.14 -29.03 -6.27
N THR A 261 -19.71 -28.33 -7.33
CA THR A 261 -20.62 -27.59 -8.23
C THR A 261 -20.84 -28.41 -9.50
N LEU A 262 -21.98 -29.10 -9.59
CA LEU A 262 -22.34 -29.92 -10.74
C LEU A 262 -23.03 -29.05 -11.80
N THR A 263 -22.49 -28.99 -13.01
CA THR A 263 -23.06 -28.21 -14.13
C THR A 263 -23.62 -29.13 -15.19
N ASN A 264 -24.92 -29.06 -15.45
CA ASN A 264 -25.56 -29.86 -16.48
C ASN A 264 -25.27 -29.28 -17.88
N THR A 265 -24.22 -29.81 -18.53
CA THR A 265 -23.88 -29.51 -19.93
C THR A 265 -24.65 -30.37 -20.93
N ARG A 266 -25.47 -31.31 -20.46
CA ARG A 266 -26.17 -32.29 -21.30
C ARG A 266 -27.42 -31.70 -21.96
N THR A 267 -27.83 -32.33 -23.06
CA THR A 267 -29.02 -31.97 -23.84
C THR A 267 -30.20 -32.91 -23.64
N ASP A 268 -29.96 -34.13 -23.14
CA ASP A 268 -30.95 -35.17 -22.90
C ASP A 268 -31.56 -35.12 -21.49
N LEU A 269 -30.88 -34.50 -20.53
CA LEU A 269 -31.37 -34.30 -19.16
C LEU A 269 -31.78 -32.85 -18.95
N THR A 270 -33.08 -32.59 -18.85
CA THR A 270 -33.64 -31.23 -18.70
C THR A 270 -34.04 -30.87 -17.28
N ASN A 271 -34.03 -31.82 -16.33
CA ASN A 271 -34.38 -31.60 -14.92
C ASN A 271 -33.24 -32.02 -13.97
N ALA A 272 -33.14 -31.30 -12.84
CA ALA A 272 -32.08 -31.50 -11.86
C ALA A 272 -32.06 -32.90 -11.21
N PRO A 273 -33.20 -33.53 -10.82
CA PRO A 273 -33.17 -34.87 -10.24
C PRO A 273 -32.54 -35.94 -11.15
N ALA A 274 -32.89 -35.95 -12.44
CA ALA A 274 -32.34 -36.90 -13.40
C ALA A 274 -30.84 -36.65 -13.68
N PHE A 275 -30.42 -35.38 -13.70
CA PHE A 275 -29.01 -35.00 -13.80
C PHE A 275 -28.21 -35.47 -12.59
N VAL A 276 -28.64 -35.12 -11.37
CA VAL A 276 -27.95 -35.50 -10.12
C VAL A 276 -27.89 -37.03 -9.94
N ALA A 277 -28.97 -37.76 -10.27
CA ALA A 277 -28.97 -39.22 -10.26
C ALA A 277 -27.96 -39.83 -11.26
N THR A 278 -27.66 -39.11 -12.35
CA THR A 278 -26.67 -39.52 -13.35
C THR A 278 -25.24 -39.25 -12.87
N GLU A 279 -24.98 -38.09 -12.25
CA GLU A 279 -23.63 -37.70 -11.80
C GLU A 279 -23.22 -38.34 -10.46
N LEU A 280 -24.13 -38.46 -9.48
CA LEU A 280 -23.80 -38.98 -8.14
C LEU A 280 -24.24 -40.44 -7.92
N GLY A 281 -25.22 -40.93 -8.68
CA GLY A 281 -25.94 -42.17 -8.38
C GLY A 281 -26.90 -42.04 -7.19
N ASN A 282 -27.86 -42.96 -7.08
CA ASN A 282 -28.91 -42.92 -6.04
C ASN A 282 -28.90 -44.14 -5.09
N GLY A 283 -27.89 -45.01 -5.17
CA GLY A 283 -27.79 -46.21 -4.34
C GLY A 283 -26.63 -47.12 -4.70
N ALA A 284 -26.65 -48.34 -4.15
CA ALA A 284 -25.55 -49.31 -4.22
C ALA A 284 -25.24 -49.89 -5.62
N ALA A 285 -26.02 -49.54 -6.65
CA ALA A 285 -25.78 -49.98 -8.03
C ALA A 285 -24.83 -49.04 -8.81
N ASP A 286 -24.54 -47.86 -8.28
CA ASP A 286 -23.92 -46.74 -9.01
C ASP A 286 -22.58 -46.25 -8.39
N GLU A 287 -21.88 -47.10 -7.62
CA GLU A 287 -20.72 -46.72 -6.80
C GLU A 287 -19.60 -45.95 -7.56
N ALA A 288 -19.40 -46.24 -8.85
CA ALA A 288 -18.38 -45.59 -9.68
C ALA A 288 -18.59 -44.07 -9.86
N LYS A 289 -19.84 -43.60 -9.78
CA LYS A 289 -20.21 -42.19 -9.94
C LYS A 289 -19.82 -41.36 -8.70
N LEU A 290 -20.18 -41.87 -7.52
CA LEU A 290 -19.77 -41.29 -6.23
C LEU A 290 -18.24 -41.17 -6.11
N GLY A 291 -17.51 -42.22 -6.52
CA GLY A 291 -16.05 -42.28 -6.39
C GLY A 291 -15.28 -41.19 -7.15
N ALA A 292 -15.89 -40.57 -8.16
CA ALA A 292 -15.30 -39.42 -8.87
C ALA A 292 -15.28 -38.13 -8.03
N TYR A 293 -16.21 -38.00 -7.08
CA TYR A 293 -16.42 -36.79 -6.27
C TYR A 293 -16.01 -36.96 -4.81
N ALA A 294 -16.14 -38.18 -4.27
CA ALA A 294 -15.70 -38.55 -2.93
C ALA A 294 -14.90 -39.88 -2.98
N PRO A 295 -13.61 -39.84 -3.39
CA PRO A 295 -12.76 -41.03 -3.44
C PRO A 295 -12.69 -41.76 -2.10
N GLY A 296 -12.82 -43.08 -2.11
CA GLY A 296 -12.80 -43.93 -0.92
C GLY A 296 -14.15 -44.05 -0.18
N TYR A 297 -15.17 -43.28 -0.56
CA TYR A 297 -16.52 -43.39 0.00
C TYR A 297 -17.42 -44.31 -0.84
N THR A 298 -18.38 -44.97 -0.20
CA THR A 298 -19.35 -45.86 -0.85
C THR A 298 -20.77 -45.69 -0.29
N TYR A 299 -21.77 -45.95 -1.12
CA TYR A 299 -23.16 -46.12 -0.67
C TYR A 299 -23.47 -47.55 -0.21
N LYS A 300 -22.59 -48.53 -0.50
CA LYS A 300 -22.85 -49.96 -0.25
C LYS A 300 -23.18 -50.27 1.21
N THR A 301 -22.34 -49.75 2.11
CA THR A 301 -22.38 -50.00 3.55
C THR A 301 -23.39 -49.13 4.30
N LEU A 302 -24.09 -48.20 3.64
CA LEU A 302 -25.14 -47.38 4.25
C LEU A 302 -26.34 -48.20 4.72
N SER A 303 -27.02 -47.69 5.76
CA SER A 303 -28.30 -48.26 6.20
C SER A 303 -29.39 -48.09 5.13
N ALA A 304 -30.47 -48.87 5.24
CA ALA A 304 -31.64 -48.70 4.36
C ALA A 304 -32.30 -47.32 4.53
N ALA A 305 -32.27 -46.75 5.74
CA ALA A 305 -32.78 -45.41 6.02
C ALA A 305 -31.96 -44.33 5.33
N ASP A 306 -30.63 -44.41 5.37
CA ASP A 306 -29.74 -43.44 4.70
C ASP A 306 -29.85 -43.53 3.17
N LYS A 307 -29.99 -44.73 2.61
CA LYS A 307 -30.26 -44.94 1.18
C LYS A 307 -31.60 -44.30 0.76
N SER A 308 -32.65 -44.48 1.57
CA SER A 308 -33.96 -43.84 1.35
C SER A 308 -33.91 -42.30 1.47
N ALA A 309 -33.11 -41.78 2.41
CA ALA A 309 -32.86 -40.35 2.54
C ALA A 309 -32.14 -39.78 1.32
N ASN A 310 -31.09 -40.43 0.82
CA ASN A 310 -30.38 -40.03 -0.40
C ASN A 310 -31.31 -40.01 -1.61
N TYR A 311 -32.13 -41.05 -1.80
CA TYR A 311 -33.11 -41.11 -2.88
C TYR A 311 -34.08 -39.93 -2.82
N SER A 312 -34.59 -39.61 -1.62
CA SER A 312 -35.51 -38.48 -1.40
C SER A 312 -34.85 -37.13 -1.66
N ALA A 313 -33.58 -36.95 -1.24
CA ALA A 313 -32.81 -35.74 -1.48
C ALA A 313 -32.53 -35.51 -2.98
N ILE A 314 -32.17 -36.56 -3.71
CA ILE A 314 -31.93 -36.50 -5.17
C ILE A 314 -33.24 -36.24 -5.92
N ALA A 315 -34.34 -36.90 -5.54
CA ALA A 315 -35.66 -36.67 -6.13
C ALA A 315 -36.18 -35.23 -5.93
N GLY A 316 -35.79 -34.59 -4.82
CA GLY A 316 -36.09 -33.18 -4.52
C GLY A 316 -35.07 -32.16 -5.05
N ALA A 317 -34.06 -32.59 -5.81
CA ALA A 317 -33.04 -31.68 -6.32
C ALA A 317 -33.61 -30.64 -7.29
N THR A 318 -33.13 -29.39 -7.18
CA THR A 318 -33.48 -28.27 -8.06
C THR A 318 -32.21 -27.62 -8.58
N TYR A 319 -32.26 -27.03 -9.78
CA TYR A 319 -31.16 -26.19 -10.22
C TYR A 319 -31.11 -24.90 -9.37
N GLY A 320 -29.90 -24.42 -9.09
CA GLY A 320 -29.62 -23.41 -8.05
C GLY A 320 -29.74 -23.93 -6.61
N GLY A 321 -30.21 -25.15 -6.40
CA GLY A 321 -30.37 -25.76 -5.08
C GLY A 321 -29.19 -26.61 -4.62
N THR A 322 -29.14 -26.90 -3.33
CA THR A 322 -28.17 -27.83 -2.73
C THR A 322 -28.81 -29.20 -2.50
N VAL A 323 -28.21 -30.26 -3.04
CA VAL A 323 -28.52 -31.64 -2.71
C VAL A 323 -27.49 -32.16 -1.70
N THR A 324 -27.96 -32.76 -0.60
CA THR A 324 -27.08 -33.41 0.38
C THR A 324 -27.30 -34.92 0.33
N VAL A 325 -26.22 -35.68 0.14
CA VAL A 325 -26.24 -37.15 0.15
C VAL A 325 -25.24 -37.68 1.18
N LYS A 326 -25.63 -38.74 1.88
CA LYS A 326 -24.76 -39.47 2.80
C LYS A 326 -23.93 -40.50 2.03
N ALA A 327 -22.68 -40.69 2.40
CA ALA A 327 -21.86 -41.84 2.03
C ALA A 327 -21.11 -42.33 3.27
N ARG A 328 -20.51 -43.53 3.22
CA ARG A 328 -19.70 -44.07 4.33
C ARG A 328 -18.35 -44.49 3.79
N LEU A 329 -17.28 -44.29 4.55
CA LEU A 329 -15.93 -44.71 4.17
C LEU A 329 -15.92 -46.22 3.88
N ALA A 330 -15.34 -46.62 2.75
CA ALA A 330 -15.22 -48.03 2.39
C ALA A 330 -14.21 -48.72 3.32
N SER A 331 -14.70 -49.62 4.18
CA SER A 331 -13.91 -50.27 5.23
C SER A 331 -12.91 -51.29 4.69
N ASN A 332 -11.79 -50.82 4.10
CA ASN A 332 -10.46 -51.44 4.12
C ASN A 332 -9.38 -50.60 3.37
N SER A 333 -9.41 -49.28 3.55
CA SER A 333 -8.25 -48.42 3.27
C SER A 333 -8.04 -47.47 4.45
N GLN A 334 -6.92 -47.63 5.16
CA GLN A 334 -6.51 -46.70 6.23
C GLN A 334 -6.33 -45.29 5.64
N PRO A 335 -6.60 -44.21 6.40
CA PRO A 335 -6.20 -42.88 5.98
C PRO A 335 -4.66 -42.87 5.90
N LEU A 336 -4.10 -42.49 4.74
CA LEU A 336 -2.69 -42.19 4.67
C LEU A 336 -2.47 -40.83 5.31
N ASP A 337 -2.26 -40.85 6.62
CA ASP A 337 -2.01 -39.65 7.39
C ASP A 337 -0.70 -38.97 6.97
N THR A 338 -0.67 -37.65 7.06
CA THR A 338 0.36 -36.85 6.40
C THR A 338 1.62 -36.78 7.25
N ILE A 339 2.65 -37.56 6.91
CA ILE A 339 4.02 -37.34 7.44
C ILE A 339 5.00 -37.12 6.30
N LYS A 340 5.28 -35.85 6.01
CA LYS A 340 6.57 -35.45 5.45
C LYS A 340 7.59 -35.42 6.59
N ASP A 341 8.43 -36.44 6.67
CA ASP A 341 9.69 -36.32 7.40
C ASP A 341 10.83 -36.95 6.58
N ALA A 342 11.34 -36.15 5.64
CA ALA A 342 12.43 -36.51 4.77
C ALA A 342 13.75 -35.94 5.31
N ASN A 343 14.16 -36.37 6.52
CA ASN A 343 15.56 -36.39 6.98
C ASN A 343 15.68 -36.95 8.41
N LEU A 344 15.90 -38.27 8.53
CA LEU A 344 16.62 -38.89 9.66
C LEU A 344 17.02 -40.32 9.30
N ILE A 345 18.05 -40.44 8.46
CA ILE A 345 18.74 -41.72 8.24
C ILE A 345 19.77 -41.87 9.37
N SER A 346 19.68 -42.95 10.14
CA SER A 346 20.72 -43.32 11.10
C SER A 346 21.75 -44.26 10.47
N LYS A 347 22.94 -43.72 10.21
CA LYS A 347 24.24 -44.39 10.42
C LYS A 347 25.36 -43.37 10.49
#